data_AF-A0A7V7EE54-F1
#
_entry.id   AF-A0A7V7EE54-F1
#
_cell.length_a   1.000
_cell.length_b   1.000
_cell.length_c   1.000
_cell.angle_alpha   90.00
_cell.angle_beta   90.00
_cell.angle_gamma   90.00
#
_symmetry.space_group_name_H-M   'P 1'
#
loop_
_entity.id
_entity.type
_entity.pdbx_description
1 polymer ?
#
loop_
_entity_poly.entity_id
_entity_poly.type
_entity_poly.pdbx_seq_one_letter_code
_entity_poly.pdbx_strand_id
1 'polypeptide(L)'
;MARRFQTRLTIATSVLIAATIGFMSLALIHLAATTITKQHRIRGKLLTALAKRNIEYGTGLPEEVMERVGDQMVVTALLTAELVAIAEQDGSLSPERISEALSRVIERSRQHRGYPLVDEFWVTDENGYAYIHTEDFDFTFSPDPEKTPQANEFWPLLEEGAAPLVQKLQKRAVDEKRFKYVGVSGVDKPRIVQIGVGEDLVNSIQSGFLVENIVERFVEEMEIER
;
A
#
# COMPACT_ATOMS: atom_id res chain seq x y z
N MET A 1 -47.75 27.34 -75.47
CA MET A 1 -47.01 28.10 -74.44
C MET A 1 -47.17 27.52 -73.03
N ALA A 2 -48.39 27.13 -72.62
CA ALA A 2 -48.69 26.59 -71.28
C ALA A 2 -47.87 25.36 -70.83
N ARG A 3 -47.63 24.37 -71.72
CA ARG A 3 -46.84 23.16 -71.38
C ARG A 3 -45.40 23.45 -70.95
N ARG A 4 -44.72 24.40 -71.61
CA ARG A 4 -43.33 24.79 -71.27
C ARG A 4 -43.26 25.53 -69.94
N PHE A 5 -44.30 26.28 -69.57
CA PHE A 5 -44.39 26.96 -68.29
C PHE A 5 -44.61 25.96 -67.14
N GLN A 6 -45.51 25.00 -67.32
CA GLN A 6 -45.75 23.94 -66.34
C GLN A 6 -44.49 23.09 -66.08
N THR A 7 -43.77 22.69 -67.13
CA THR A 7 -42.51 21.93 -66.98
C THR A 7 -41.42 22.75 -66.27
N ARG A 8 -41.31 24.06 -66.55
CA ARG A 8 -40.34 24.91 -65.85
C ARG A 8 -40.69 25.11 -64.38
N LEU A 9 -41.98 25.24 -64.07
CA LEU A 9 -42.47 25.39 -62.71
C LEU A 9 -42.22 24.11 -61.89
N THR A 10 -42.53 22.93 -62.43
CA THR A 10 -42.31 21.66 -61.73
C THR A 10 -40.82 21.38 -61.49
N ILE A 11 -39.95 21.69 -62.45
CA ILE A 11 -38.50 21.59 -62.27
C ILE A 11 -38.03 22.56 -61.17
N ALA A 12 -38.49 23.80 -61.19
CA ALA A 12 -38.12 24.79 -60.18
C ALA A 12 -38.57 24.36 -58.77
N THR A 13 -39.79 23.83 -58.61
CA THR A 13 -40.27 23.34 -57.31
C THR A 13 -39.51 22.10 -56.84
N SER A 14 -39.19 21.16 -57.73
CA SER A 14 -38.42 19.96 -57.37
C SER A 14 -36.99 20.30 -56.96
N VAL A 15 -36.34 21.24 -57.65
CA VAL A 15 -35.01 21.73 -57.29
C VAL A 15 -35.05 22.43 -55.93
N LEU A 16 -36.08 23.24 -55.66
CA LEU A 16 -36.23 23.92 -54.38
C LEU A 16 -36.40 22.91 -53.23
N ILE A 17 -37.25 21.89 -53.41
CA ILE A 17 -37.45 20.82 -52.42
C ILE A 17 -36.15 20.06 -52.19
N ALA A 18 -35.44 19.66 -53.25
CA ALA A 18 -34.17 18.96 -53.14
C ALA A 18 -33.10 19.80 -52.43
N ALA A 19 -33.02 21.10 -52.73
CA ALA A 19 -32.11 22.03 -52.06
C ALA A 19 -32.43 22.17 -50.56
N THR A 20 -33.72 22.24 -50.22
CA THR A 20 -34.17 22.37 -48.82
C THR A 20 -33.88 21.10 -48.03
N ILE A 21 -34.13 19.93 -48.61
CA ILE A 21 -33.79 18.62 -48.00
C ILE A 21 -32.27 18.50 -47.84
N GLY A 22 -31.49 18.91 -48.85
CA GLY A 22 -30.03 18.91 -48.78
C GLY A 22 -29.50 19.80 -47.66
N PHE A 23 -30.03 21.02 -47.55
CA PHE A 23 -29.65 21.97 -46.50
C PHE A 23 -30.03 21.46 -45.09
N MET A 24 -31.25 20.95 -44.92
CA MET A 24 -31.67 20.35 -43.64
C MET A 24 -30.81 19.13 -43.28
N SER A 25 -30.49 18.27 -44.25
CA SER A 25 -29.61 17.11 -44.02
C SER A 25 -28.22 17.54 -43.54
N LEU A 26 -27.62 18.56 -44.18
CA LEU A 26 -26.33 19.13 -43.79
C LEU A 26 -26.38 19.73 -42.38
N ALA A 27 -27.44 20.47 -42.05
CA ALA A 27 -27.64 21.05 -40.73
C ALA A 27 -27.77 19.98 -39.63
N LEU A 28 -28.54 18.92 -39.90
CA LEU A 28 -28.69 17.78 -38.98
C LEU A 28 -27.38 17.04 -38.77
N ILE A 29 -26.60 16.81 -39.84
CA ILE A 29 -25.28 16.17 -39.74
C ILE A 29 -24.34 17.02 -38.88
N HIS A 30 -24.32 18.34 -39.06
CA HIS A 30 -23.48 19.23 -38.26
C HIS A 30 -23.90 19.25 -36.77
N LEU A 31 -25.21 19.29 -36.51
CA LEU A 31 -25.74 19.24 -35.14
C LEU A 31 -25.42 17.90 -34.47
N ALA A 32 -25.60 16.78 -35.20
CA ALA A 32 -25.26 15.46 -34.72
C ALA A 32 -23.76 15.35 -34.42
N ALA A 33 -22.90 15.76 -35.35
CA ALA A 33 -21.44 15.73 -35.17
C ALA A 33 -20.99 16.56 -33.96
N THR A 34 -21.52 17.78 -33.79
CA THR A 34 -21.18 18.65 -32.66
C THR A 34 -21.70 18.12 -31.32
N THR A 35 -22.89 17.51 -31.31
CA THR A 35 -23.48 16.93 -30.09
C THR A 35 -22.74 15.66 -29.69
N ILE A 36 -22.49 14.76 -30.64
CA ILE A 36 -21.75 13.51 -30.45
C ILE A 36 -20.33 13.79 -29.94
N THR A 37 -19.61 14.73 -30.56
CA THR A 37 -18.25 15.10 -30.12
C THR A 37 -18.23 15.71 -28.71
N LYS A 38 -19.19 16.60 -28.38
CA LYS A 38 -19.32 17.15 -27.02
C LYS A 38 -19.62 16.04 -26.01
N GLN A 39 -20.53 15.13 -26.32
CA GLN A 39 -20.91 14.01 -25.44
C GLN A 39 -19.72 13.06 -25.20
N HIS A 40 -18.97 12.69 -26.24
CA HIS A 40 -17.76 11.88 -26.09
C HIS A 40 -16.67 12.59 -25.31
N ARG A 41 -16.52 13.92 -25.46
CA ARG A 41 -15.55 14.69 -24.68
C ARG A 41 -15.89 14.72 -23.19
N ILE A 42 -17.17 14.87 -22.85
CA ILE A 42 -17.64 14.83 -21.45
C ILE A 42 -17.43 13.44 -20.85
N ARG A 43 -17.83 12.39 -21.56
CA ARG A 43 -17.62 10.99 -21.13
C ARG A 43 -16.13 10.65 -20.99
N GLY A 44 -15.30 11.08 -21.93
CA GLY A 44 -13.86 10.90 -21.87
C GLY A 44 -13.24 11.59 -20.65
N LYS A 45 -13.65 12.82 -20.34
CA LYS A 45 -13.21 13.52 -19.12
C LYS A 45 -13.64 12.82 -17.84
N LEU A 46 -14.88 12.31 -17.78
CA LEU A 46 -15.37 11.56 -16.62
C LEU A 46 -14.57 10.26 -16.44
N LEU A 47 -14.34 9.52 -17.52
CA LEU A 47 -13.53 8.30 -17.49
C LEU A 47 -12.10 8.58 -17.05
N THR A 48 -11.47 9.64 -17.56
CA THR A 48 -10.13 10.06 -17.12
C THR A 48 -10.12 10.47 -15.64
N ALA A 49 -11.15 11.18 -15.15
CA ALA A 49 -11.23 11.58 -13.76
C ALA A 49 -11.42 10.38 -12.82
N LEU A 50 -12.27 9.42 -13.20
CA LEU A 50 -12.47 8.17 -12.46
C LEU A 50 -11.21 7.31 -12.46
N ALA A 51 -10.57 7.14 -13.63
CA ALA A 51 -9.31 6.42 -13.74
C ALA A 51 -8.22 7.07 -12.90
N LYS A 52 -8.06 8.40 -12.97
CA LYS A 52 -7.08 9.13 -12.17
C LYS A 52 -7.32 8.93 -10.67
N ARG A 53 -8.57 9.06 -10.21
CA ARG A 53 -8.92 8.86 -8.80
C ARG A 53 -8.65 7.43 -8.32
N ASN A 54 -8.98 6.43 -9.14
CA ASN A 54 -8.73 5.03 -8.81
C ASN A 54 -7.23 4.69 -8.82
N ILE A 55 -6.46 5.27 -9.75
CA ILE A 55 -5.00 5.12 -9.79
C ILE A 55 -4.38 5.78 -8.55
N GLU A 56 -4.74 7.03 -8.24
CA GLU A 56 -4.24 7.74 -7.05
C GLU A 56 -4.53 6.95 -5.76
N TYR A 57 -5.76 6.44 -5.63
CA TYR A 57 -6.14 5.59 -4.49
C TYR A 57 -5.33 4.29 -4.46
N GLY A 58 -5.24 3.58 -5.60
CA GLY A 58 -4.47 2.34 -5.73
C GLY A 58 -2.99 2.49 -5.40
N THR A 59 -2.39 3.63 -5.75
CA THR A 59 -0.96 3.90 -5.48
C THR A 59 -0.66 4.20 -4.01
N GLY A 60 -1.62 4.72 -3.24
CA GLY A 60 -1.42 5.05 -1.82
C GLY A 60 -1.74 3.90 -0.84
N LEU A 61 -2.60 2.97 -1.25
CA LEU A 61 -3.06 1.86 -0.40
C LEU A 61 -1.93 1.01 0.22
N PRO A 62 -0.85 0.63 -0.50
CA PRO A 62 0.22 -0.15 0.12
C PRO A 62 0.87 0.55 1.32
N GLU A 63 1.05 1.88 1.26
CA GLU A 63 1.63 2.65 2.36
C GLU A 63 0.67 2.71 3.55
N GLU A 64 -0.63 2.95 3.32
CA GLU A 64 -1.66 2.94 4.35
C GLU A 64 -1.79 1.57 5.04
N VAL A 65 -1.75 0.48 4.25
CA VAL A 65 -1.73 -0.88 4.81
C VAL A 65 -0.46 -1.10 5.64
N MET A 66 0.70 -0.63 5.19
CA MET A 66 1.94 -0.74 5.97
C MET A 66 1.93 0.10 7.26
N GLU A 67 1.16 1.19 7.30
CA GLU A 67 0.89 1.93 8.54
C GLU A 67 0.10 1.06 9.53
N ARG A 68 -0.97 0.39 9.06
CA ARG A 68 -1.75 -0.55 9.88
C ARG A 68 -0.96 -1.78 10.33
N VAL A 69 -0.05 -2.27 9.49
CA VAL A 69 0.91 -3.30 9.89
C VAL A 69 1.78 -2.78 11.03
N GLY A 70 2.20 -1.51 10.98
CA GLY A 70 2.88 -0.84 12.10
C GLY A 70 2.09 -0.89 13.41
N ASP A 71 0.79 -0.59 13.38
CA ASP A 71 -0.07 -0.67 14.57
C ASP A 71 -0.08 -2.09 15.16
N GLN A 72 -0.17 -3.12 14.32
CA GLN A 72 -0.14 -4.53 14.77
C GLN A 72 1.24 -4.96 15.27
N MET A 73 2.30 -4.43 14.67
CA MET A 73 3.66 -4.65 15.17
C MET A 73 3.85 -4.05 16.56
N VAL A 74 3.24 -2.89 16.88
CA VAL A 74 3.26 -2.33 18.25
C VAL A 74 2.62 -3.30 19.23
N VAL A 75 1.45 -3.84 18.90
CA VAL A 75 0.78 -4.85 19.75
C VAL A 75 1.67 -6.07 19.94
N THR A 76 2.30 -6.54 18.86
CA THR A 76 3.20 -7.70 18.92
C THR A 76 4.42 -7.41 19.80
N ALA A 77 4.99 -6.20 19.73
CA ALA A 77 6.14 -5.80 20.53
C ALA A 77 5.78 -5.68 22.01
N LEU A 78 4.60 -5.14 22.33
CA LEU A 78 4.07 -5.10 23.70
C LEU A 78 3.85 -6.52 24.26
N LEU A 79 3.24 -7.42 23.47
CA LEU A 79 3.07 -8.82 23.88
C LEU A 79 4.41 -9.53 24.09
N THR A 80 5.40 -9.26 23.24
CA THR A 80 6.75 -9.80 23.42
C THR A 80 7.40 -9.25 24.69
N ALA A 81 7.22 -7.95 25.01
CA ALA A 81 7.75 -7.35 26.23
C ALA A 81 7.17 -8.01 27.49
N GLU A 82 5.85 -8.20 27.53
CA GLU A 82 5.17 -8.93 28.62
C GLU A 82 5.63 -10.39 28.72
N LEU A 83 5.73 -11.08 27.58
CA LEU A 83 6.17 -12.47 27.54
C LEU A 83 7.60 -12.63 28.04
N VAL A 84 8.52 -11.73 27.66
CA VAL A 84 9.92 -11.77 28.10
C VAL A 84 10.01 -11.49 29.60
N ALA A 85 9.27 -10.50 30.11
CA ALA A 85 9.22 -10.21 31.54
C ALA A 85 8.75 -11.42 32.35
N ILE A 86 7.69 -12.11 31.90
CA ILE A 86 7.19 -13.33 32.53
C ILE A 86 8.19 -14.49 32.41
N ALA A 87 8.82 -14.65 31.25
CA ALA A 87 9.75 -15.75 30.98
C ALA A 87 11.04 -15.64 31.80
N GLU A 88 11.54 -14.42 32.00
CA GLU A 88 12.74 -14.16 32.80
C GLU A 88 12.44 -14.02 34.29
N GLN A 89 11.17 -13.96 34.69
CA GLN A 89 10.79 -13.83 36.10
C GLN A 89 11.45 -14.94 36.93
N ASP A 90 12.15 -14.55 37.98
CA ASP A 90 12.91 -15.42 38.88
C ASP A 90 13.95 -16.32 38.18
N GLY A 91 14.39 -15.97 36.96
CA GLY A 91 15.31 -16.76 36.16
C GLY A 91 14.70 -18.04 35.58
N SER A 92 13.38 -18.07 35.40
CA SER A 92 12.62 -19.26 34.98
C SER A 92 13.05 -19.83 33.63
N LEU A 93 13.37 -18.97 32.65
CA LEU A 93 13.87 -19.37 31.34
C LEU A 93 15.14 -18.61 30.98
N SER A 94 16.05 -19.32 30.30
CA SER A 94 17.27 -18.70 29.76
C SER A 94 16.94 -17.88 28.50
N PRO A 95 17.74 -16.84 28.19
CA PRO A 95 17.59 -16.05 26.97
C PRO A 95 17.50 -16.90 25.69
N GLU A 96 18.31 -17.95 25.60
CA GLU A 96 18.36 -18.85 24.44
C GLU A 96 17.03 -19.58 24.25
N ARG A 97 16.38 -20.01 25.35
CA ARG A 97 15.08 -20.67 25.30
C ARG A 97 13.97 -19.73 24.84
N ILE A 98 14.09 -18.44 25.18
CA ILE A 98 13.17 -17.39 24.72
C ILE A 98 13.41 -17.13 23.23
N SER A 99 14.66 -16.94 22.80
CA SER A 99 15.03 -16.81 21.38
C SER A 99 14.52 -17.98 20.55
N GLU A 100 14.73 -19.22 20.99
CA GLU A 100 14.18 -20.43 20.35
C GLU A 100 12.65 -20.39 20.23
N ALA A 101 11.95 -19.87 21.25
CA ALA A 101 10.50 -19.75 21.21
C ALA A 101 10.03 -18.71 20.20
N LEU A 102 10.71 -17.56 20.13
CA LEU A 102 10.44 -16.51 19.15
C LEU A 102 10.74 -16.98 17.71
N SER A 103 11.86 -17.69 17.49
CA SER A 103 12.18 -18.30 16.20
C SER A 103 11.11 -19.31 15.76
N ARG A 104 10.52 -20.08 16.69
CA ARG A 104 9.37 -20.95 16.38
C ARG A 104 8.12 -20.16 15.99
N VAL A 105 7.90 -18.96 16.52
CA VAL A 105 6.79 -18.09 16.09
C VAL A 105 7.00 -17.65 14.64
N ILE A 106 8.21 -17.20 14.29
CA ILE A 106 8.58 -16.84 12.91
C ILE A 106 8.31 -18.00 11.97
N GLU A 107 8.81 -19.19 12.27
CA GLU A 107 8.68 -20.37 11.41
C GLU A 107 7.20 -20.81 11.27
N ARG A 108 6.43 -20.81 12.36
CA ARG A 108 4.99 -21.11 12.29
C ARG A 108 4.21 -20.08 11.46
N SER A 109 4.60 -18.81 11.54
CA SER A 109 3.97 -17.75 10.72
C SER A 109 4.27 -17.96 9.23
N ARG A 110 5.51 -18.33 8.91
CA ARG A 110 5.94 -18.69 7.56
C ARG A 110 5.13 -19.85 7.00
N GLN A 111 4.93 -20.91 7.78
CA GLN A 111 4.11 -22.06 7.37
C GLN A 111 2.64 -21.69 7.09
N HIS A 112 2.11 -20.66 7.74
CA HIS A 112 0.74 -20.23 7.53
C HIS A 112 0.53 -19.47 6.20
N ARG A 113 1.50 -18.67 5.75
CA ARG A 113 1.34 -17.76 4.60
C ARG A 113 2.32 -17.99 3.44
N GLY A 114 3.33 -18.84 3.64
CA GLY A 114 4.44 -19.05 2.70
C GLY A 114 5.61 -18.08 2.89
N TYR A 115 5.46 -17.07 3.77
CA TYR A 115 6.47 -16.07 4.13
C TYR A 115 6.28 -15.63 5.59
N PRO A 116 7.34 -15.20 6.29
CA PRO A 116 7.24 -14.75 7.67
C PRO A 116 6.32 -13.52 7.80
N LEU A 117 5.47 -13.51 8.83
CA LEU A 117 4.67 -12.32 9.19
C LEU A 117 5.42 -11.37 10.15
N VAL A 118 6.47 -11.90 10.77
CA VAL A 118 7.49 -11.21 11.55
C VAL A 118 8.81 -11.88 11.19
N ASP A 119 9.83 -11.10 10.86
CA ASP A 119 11.12 -11.60 10.42
C ASP A 119 12.12 -11.70 11.56
N GLU A 120 12.07 -10.75 12.50
CA GLU A 120 13.04 -10.69 13.58
C GLU A 120 12.50 -10.10 14.87
N PHE A 121 13.04 -10.59 15.98
CA PHE A 121 12.85 -10.04 17.32
C PHE A 121 14.21 -9.65 17.90
N TRP A 122 14.24 -8.53 18.63
CA TRP A 122 15.39 -8.05 19.38
C TRP A 122 14.94 -7.59 20.76
N VAL A 123 15.61 -8.06 21.80
CA VAL A 123 15.40 -7.60 23.17
C VAL A 123 16.73 -7.32 23.83
N THR A 124 16.85 -6.13 24.41
CA THR A 124 18.11 -5.65 24.96
C THR A 124 18.21 -5.78 26.47
N ASP A 125 19.42 -5.64 26.98
CA ASP A 125 19.66 -5.22 28.35
C ASP A 125 19.54 -3.68 28.48
N GLU A 126 19.82 -3.16 29.67
CA GLU A 126 19.82 -1.72 30.00
C GLU A 126 20.90 -0.92 29.28
N ASN A 127 21.92 -1.59 28.73
CA ASN A 127 23.00 -0.97 27.96
C ASN A 127 22.74 -1.01 26.44
N GLY A 128 21.60 -1.57 26.02
CA GLY A 128 21.24 -1.71 24.61
C GLY A 128 21.84 -2.94 23.93
N TYR A 129 22.51 -3.85 24.64
CA TYR A 129 23.00 -5.10 24.04
C TYR A 129 21.82 -6.06 23.84
N ALA A 130 21.56 -6.47 22.59
CA ALA A 130 20.48 -7.38 22.27
C ALA A 130 20.90 -8.83 22.59
N TYR A 131 20.47 -9.34 23.75
CA TYR A 131 20.85 -10.67 24.23
C TYR A 131 19.76 -11.75 24.02
N ILE A 132 18.54 -11.33 23.65
CA ILE A 132 17.51 -12.21 23.08
C ILE A 132 17.23 -11.71 21.68
N HIS A 133 17.55 -12.52 20.67
CA HIS A 133 17.29 -12.21 19.28
C HIS A 133 17.13 -13.48 18.45
N THR A 134 16.57 -13.33 17.26
CA THR A 134 16.33 -14.45 16.33
C THR A 134 17.31 -14.51 15.16
N GLU A 135 18.22 -13.53 15.06
CA GLU A 135 19.26 -13.47 14.03
C GLU A 135 20.56 -14.15 14.46
N ASP A 136 21.42 -14.49 13.50
CA ASP A 136 22.70 -15.18 13.76
C ASP A 136 23.87 -14.23 14.10
N PHE A 137 23.58 -12.95 14.39
CA PHE A 137 24.58 -11.93 14.71
C PHE A 137 24.20 -11.10 15.94
N ASP A 138 25.22 -10.70 16.69
CA ASP A 138 25.08 -9.81 17.84
C ASP A 138 24.84 -8.36 17.39
N PHE A 139 23.99 -7.65 18.12
CA PHE A 139 23.72 -6.24 17.89
C PHE A 139 23.65 -5.45 19.20
N THR A 140 24.11 -4.21 19.18
CA THR A 140 24.02 -3.29 20.32
C THR A 140 23.48 -1.95 19.85
N PHE A 141 22.35 -1.54 20.41
CA PHE A 141 21.78 -0.22 20.20
C PHE A 141 22.72 0.83 20.77
N SER A 142 22.78 2.02 20.16
CA SER A 142 23.67 3.09 20.60
C SER A 142 23.00 4.46 20.59
N PRO A 143 23.28 5.35 21.57
CA PRO A 143 22.89 6.75 21.51
C PRO A 143 23.67 7.53 20.43
N ASP A 144 24.70 6.92 19.86
CA ASP A 144 25.52 7.51 18.81
C ASP A 144 24.94 7.20 17.41
N PRO A 145 24.42 8.20 16.69
CA PRO A 145 23.88 8.01 15.35
C PRO A 145 24.95 7.64 14.32
N GLU A 146 26.25 7.85 14.57
CA GLU A 146 27.30 7.40 13.66
C GLU A 146 27.53 5.88 13.76
N LYS A 147 27.30 5.30 14.95
CA LYS A 147 27.47 3.85 15.18
C LYS A 147 26.27 3.04 14.70
N THR A 148 25.07 3.53 15.00
CA THR A 148 23.83 2.84 14.63
C THR A 148 22.80 3.83 14.09
N PRO A 149 22.97 4.36 12.86
CA PRO A 149 22.12 5.45 12.33
C PRO A 149 20.62 5.12 12.35
N GLN A 150 20.27 3.88 12.01
CA GLN A 150 18.87 3.42 11.96
C GLN A 150 18.33 3.01 13.34
N ALA A 151 19.18 2.42 14.20
CA ALA A 151 18.75 1.90 15.49
C ALA A 151 18.82 2.95 16.62
N ASN A 152 19.53 4.05 16.40
CA ASN A 152 19.66 5.16 17.35
C ASN A 152 18.29 5.74 17.74
N GLU A 153 17.34 5.79 16.81
CA GLU A 153 15.98 6.27 17.06
C GLU A 153 15.28 5.50 18.19
N PHE A 154 15.65 4.23 18.42
CA PHE A 154 15.08 3.37 19.46
C PHE A 154 15.77 3.54 20.82
N TRP A 155 16.93 4.20 20.90
CA TRP A 155 17.67 4.39 22.15
C TRP A 155 16.83 4.99 23.30
N PRO A 156 15.95 6.00 23.05
CA PRO A 156 15.09 6.55 24.09
C PRO A 156 14.10 5.55 24.71
N LEU A 157 13.87 4.37 24.10
CA LEU A 157 12.99 3.34 24.66
C LEU A 157 13.57 2.64 25.90
N LEU A 158 14.85 2.87 26.21
CA LEU A 158 15.43 2.47 27.49
C LEU A 158 14.88 3.33 28.66
N GLU A 159 14.28 4.48 28.38
CA GLU A 159 13.60 5.29 29.38
C GLU A 159 12.27 4.64 29.80
N GLU A 160 11.98 4.65 31.10
CA GLU A 160 10.76 4.09 31.65
C GLU A 160 9.52 4.85 31.12
N GLY A 161 8.54 4.12 30.59
CA GLY A 161 7.29 4.70 30.08
C GLY A 161 7.42 5.41 28.72
N ALA A 162 8.51 5.17 27.98
CA ALA A 162 8.66 5.69 26.63
C ALA A 162 7.53 5.21 25.70
N ALA A 163 7.04 6.12 24.85
CA ALA A 163 6.00 5.78 23.88
C ALA A 163 6.55 4.82 22.81
N PRO A 164 5.72 3.89 22.28
CA PRO A 164 6.10 3.05 21.15
C PRO A 164 6.65 3.86 19.98
N LEU A 165 7.76 3.39 19.41
CA LEU A 165 8.35 3.98 18.22
C LEU A 165 8.04 3.12 17.00
N VAL A 166 7.44 3.73 15.98
CA VAL A 166 7.16 3.09 14.70
C VAL A 166 8.00 3.74 13.62
N GLN A 167 8.97 2.99 13.10
CA GLN A 167 9.82 3.47 12.03
C GLN A 167 9.12 3.35 10.67
N LYS A 168 9.47 4.25 9.74
CA LYS A 168 9.04 4.14 8.34
C LYS A 168 9.72 2.96 7.66
N LEU A 169 9.08 2.39 6.65
CA LEU A 169 9.69 1.38 5.79
C LEU A 169 10.93 1.98 5.13
N GLN A 170 12.09 1.38 5.35
CA GLN A 170 13.35 1.86 4.78
C GLN A 170 14.32 0.69 4.53
N LYS A 171 15.39 0.97 3.80
CA LYS A 171 16.46 -0.02 3.60
C LYS A 171 17.24 -0.20 4.89
N ARG A 172 17.49 -1.45 5.26
CA ARG A 172 18.31 -1.80 6.41
C ARG A 172 19.78 -1.57 6.10
N ALA A 173 20.51 -1.04 7.08
CA ALA A 173 21.94 -0.71 6.94
C ALA A 173 22.85 -1.92 6.68
N VAL A 174 22.44 -3.12 7.12
CA VAL A 174 23.26 -4.34 7.07
C VAL A 174 23.25 -5.00 5.68
N ASP A 175 22.08 -5.09 5.04
CA ASP A 175 21.88 -5.91 3.83
C ASP A 175 21.03 -5.23 2.73
N GLU A 176 20.72 -3.93 2.89
CA GLU A 176 19.88 -3.13 1.98
C GLU A 176 18.44 -3.61 1.75
N LYS A 177 18.00 -4.67 2.45
CA LYS A 177 16.63 -5.14 2.35
C LYS A 177 15.67 -4.12 2.95
N ARG A 178 14.43 -4.09 2.44
CA ARG A 178 13.40 -3.19 2.97
C ARG A 178 12.81 -3.77 4.24
N PHE A 179 12.96 -3.02 5.33
CA PHE A 179 12.45 -3.37 6.64
C PHE A 179 11.62 -2.24 7.24
N LYS A 180 10.58 -2.64 7.96
CA LYS A 180 9.88 -1.77 8.90
C LYS A 180 10.16 -2.28 10.31
N TYR A 181 10.47 -1.35 11.20
CA TYR A 181 10.78 -1.63 12.59
C TYR A 181 9.80 -0.97 13.52
N VAL A 182 9.47 -1.67 14.60
CA VAL A 182 8.72 -1.13 15.72
C VAL A 182 9.42 -1.51 17.00
N GLY A 183 9.52 -0.58 17.94
CA GLY A 183 10.11 -0.80 19.24
C GLY A 183 9.25 -0.26 20.36
N VAL A 184 9.28 -0.95 21.50
CA VAL A 184 8.64 -0.53 22.75
C VAL A 184 9.64 -0.65 23.91
N SER A 185 9.37 0.06 25.00
CA SER A 185 10.08 -0.13 26.25
C SER A 185 9.70 -1.45 26.92
N GLY A 186 10.62 -2.02 27.69
CA GLY A 186 10.33 -3.13 28.60
C GLY A 186 9.31 -2.75 29.67
N VAL A 187 8.63 -3.77 30.23
CA VAL A 187 7.63 -3.59 31.28
C VAL A 187 8.18 -3.80 32.70
N ASP A 188 9.34 -4.45 32.82
CA ASP A 188 9.92 -4.89 34.09
C ASP A 188 11.24 -4.21 34.44
N LYS A 189 12.06 -3.88 33.44
CA LYS A 189 13.34 -3.18 33.56
C LYS A 189 13.66 -2.39 32.28
N PRO A 190 14.61 -1.44 32.31
CA PRO A 190 15.07 -0.73 31.12
C PRO A 190 15.58 -1.72 30.06
N ARG A 191 14.84 -1.83 28.96
CA ARG A 191 15.20 -2.62 27.78
C ARG A 191 14.38 -2.17 26.57
N ILE A 192 14.92 -2.38 25.39
CA ILE A 192 14.23 -2.19 24.12
C ILE A 192 13.68 -3.55 23.68
N VAL A 193 12.43 -3.59 23.27
CA VAL A 193 11.83 -4.74 22.55
C VAL A 193 11.48 -4.28 21.16
N GLN A 194 12.22 -4.75 20.15
CA GLN A 194 12.04 -4.39 18.75
C GLN A 194 11.61 -5.58 17.92
N ILE A 195 10.72 -5.32 16.96
CA ILE A 195 10.23 -6.28 15.96
C ILE A 195 10.50 -5.72 14.57
N GLY A 196 11.02 -6.57 13.69
CA GLY A 196 11.22 -6.28 12.27
C GLY A 196 10.29 -7.10 11.37
N VAL A 197 9.74 -6.44 10.36
CA VAL A 197 9.12 -7.11 9.20
C VAL A 197 9.88 -6.74 7.94
N GLY A 198 10.16 -7.76 7.13
CA GLY A 198 11.06 -7.71 6.00
C GLY A 198 10.38 -7.69 4.65
N GLU A 199 11.21 -7.91 3.63
CA GLU A 199 10.87 -7.69 2.23
C GLU A 199 9.76 -8.62 1.71
N ASP A 200 9.64 -9.86 2.21
CA ASP A 200 8.63 -10.80 1.73
C ASP A 200 7.20 -10.33 2.05
N LEU A 201 6.95 -9.90 3.30
CA LEU A 201 5.65 -9.35 3.67
C LEU A 201 5.37 -8.07 2.88
N VAL A 202 6.35 -7.16 2.77
CA VAL A 202 6.22 -5.91 2.03
C VAL A 202 5.88 -6.17 0.57
N ASN A 203 6.58 -7.10 -0.08
CA ASN A 203 6.34 -7.49 -1.46
C ASN A 203 4.98 -8.16 -1.63
N SER A 204 4.54 -8.98 -0.66
CA SER A 204 3.22 -9.61 -0.70
C SER A 204 2.09 -8.57 -0.69
N ILE A 205 2.25 -7.50 0.11
CA ILE A 205 1.31 -6.39 0.19
C ILE A 205 1.34 -5.62 -1.14
N GLN A 206 2.52 -5.19 -1.59
CA GLN A 206 2.67 -4.40 -2.82
C GLN A 206 2.13 -5.14 -4.05
N SER A 207 2.41 -6.44 -4.18
CA SER A 207 1.93 -7.27 -5.30
C SER A 207 0.41 -7.41 -5.32
N GLY A 208 -0.24 -7.38 -4.15
CA GLY A 208 -1.70 -7.37 -4.03
C GLY A 208 -2.36 -6.12 -4.61
N PHE A 209 -1.62 -5.02 -4.81
CA PHE A 209 -2.13 -3.72 -5.29
C PHE A 209 -1.56 -3.28 -6.64
N LEU A 210 -0.89 -4.17 -7.39
CA LEU A 210 -0.39 -3.85 -8.73
C LEU A 210 -1.52 -3.38 -9.66
N VAL A 211 -1.23 -2.34 -10.47
CA VAL A 211 -2.19 -1.68 -11.36
C VAL A 211 -2.85 -2.65 -12.35
N GLU A 212 -2.15 -3.71 -12.76
CA GLU A 212 -2.71 -4.79 -13.60
C GLU A 212 -3.91 -5.47 -12.93
N ASN A 213 -3.83 -5.78 -11.63
CA ASN A 213 -4.93 -6.36 -10.86
C ASN A 213 -6.10 -5.37 -10.65
N ILE A 214 -5.78 -4.07 -10.57
CA ILE A 214 -6.78 -3.00 -10.42
C ILE A 214 -7.53 -2.79 -11.74
N VAL A 215 -6.83 -2.85 -12.88
CA VAL A 215 -7.41 -2.73 -14.21
C VAL A 215 -8.24 -3.96 -14.57
N GLU A 216 -7.76 -5.18 -14.27
CA GLU A 216 -8.56 -6.40 -14.45
C GLU A 216 -9.88 -6.35 -13.67
N ARG A 217 -9.86 -5.99 -12.39
CA ARG A 217 -11.10 -5.80 -11.60
C ARG A 217 -12.02 -4.74 -12.17
N PHE A 218 -11.46 -3.63 -12.65
CA PHE A 218 -12.25 -2.55 -13.24
C PHE A 218 -12.90 -2.97 -14.56
N VAL A 219 -12.22 -3.78 -15.38
CA VAL A 219 -12.77 -4.32 -16.63
C VAL A 219 -13.84 -5.37 -16.34
N GLU A 220 -13.62 -6.27 -15.38
CA GLU A 220 -14.63 -7.25 -14.95
C GLU A 220 -15.90 -6.59 -14.40
N GLU A 221 -15.79 -5.55 -13.56
CA GLU A 221 -16.96 -4.83 -13.03
C GLU A 221 -17.77 -4.13 -14.13
N MET A 222 -17.14 -3.67 -15.21
CA MET A 222 -17.85 -3.08 -16.36
C MET A 222 -18.51 -4.10 -17.28
N GLU A 223 -18.02 -5.35 -17.34
CA GLU A 223 -18.67 -6.42 -18.11
C GLU A 223 -19.90 -7.01 -17.42
N ILE A 224 -19.94 -6.98 -16.08
CA ILE A 224 -21.08 -7.45 -15.28
C ILE A 224 -22.31 -6.53 -15.40
N GLU A 225 -22.14 -5.27 -15.81
CA GLU A 225 -23.24 -4.31 -16.06
C GLU A 225 -23.87 -4.39 -17.47
N ARG A 226 -23.54 -5.41 -18.28
CA ARG A 226 -24.18 -5.69 -19.58
C ARG A 226 -25.12 -6.90 -19.55
#